data_AF-A0A0G1BET5-F1
#
_entry.id   AF-A0A0G1BET5-F1
#
_cell.length_a   1.000
_cell.length_b   1.000
_cell.length_c   1.000
_cell.angle_alpha   90.00
_cell.angle_beta   90.00
_cell.angle_gamma   90.00
#
_symmetry.space_group_name_H-M   'P 1'
#
loop_
_entity.id
_entity.type
_entity.pdbx_description
1 polymer ?
#
loop_
_entity_poly.entity_id
_entity_poly.type
_entity_poly.pdbx_seq_one_letter_code
_entity_poly.pdbx_strand_id
1 'polypeptide(L)'
;MNYRINTKVVILVALLGIVAIGLFIYTLVFSPTEIPSPVTDQVQSGQNEERIMTARHQYVDGIHTIAGVTEVPTPCHKLVAETFFTETTPPGVEIRFNTLLEGEECPSQPFEVPFRVSFEADENAALSATWNGGPVRLNLIPLRPGEVLEDELFIKG
;
A
#
# COMPACT_ATOMS: atom_id res chain seq x y z
N MET A 1 10.40 -64.17 51.62
CA MET A 1 10.02 -64.29 50.18
C MET A 1 11.24 -63.79 49.39
N ASN A 2 12.08 -64.71 48.91
CA ASN A 2 13.40 -64.37 48.37
C ASN A 2 13.27 -63.97 46.90
N TYR A 3 13.26 -62.66 46.63
CA TYR A 3 13.25 -62.12 45.27
C TYR A 3 14.59 -62.44 44.59
N ARG A 4 14.61 -63.44 43.70
CA ARG A 4 15.75 -63.75 42.83
C ARG A 4 15.81 -62.69 41.75
N ILE A 5 16.56 -61.64 42.04
CA ILE A 5 16.81 -60.53 41.12
C ILE A 5 17.57 -61.06 39.92
N ASN A 6 16.90 -61.15 38.77
CA ASN A 6 17.59 -61.47 37.53
C ASN A 6 18.35 -60.21 37.11
N THR A 7 19.67 -60.23 37.24
CA THR A 7 20.54 -59.07 37.02
C THR A 7 20.29 -58.44 35.64
N LYS A 8 19.93 -59.24 34.62
CA LYS A 8 19.56 -58.73 33.29
C LYS A 8 18.27 -57.90 33.29
N VAL A 9 17.28 -58.28 34.10
CA VAL A 9 16.02 -57.55 34.26
C VAL A 9 16.24 -56.24 35.00
N VAL A 10 17.09 -56.23 36.04
CA VAL A 10 17.42 -54.98 36.75
C VAL A 10 18.20 -54.01 35.89
N ILE A 11 19.16 -54.49 35.08
CA ILE A 11 19.88 -53.64 34.13
C ILE A 11 18.91 -53.05 33.10
N LEU A 12 17.97 -53.85 32.58
CA LEU A 12 16.99 -53.39 31.59
C LEU A 12 16.04 -52.32 32.17
N VAL A 13 15.55 -52.52 33.40
CA VAL A 13 14.69 -51.54 34.08
C VAL A 13 15.46 -50.27 34.42
N ALA A 14 16.71 -50.37 34.86
CA ALA A 14 17.56 -49.21 35.12
C ALA A 14 17.84 -48.40 33.84
N LEU A 15 18.09 -49.08 32.72
CA LEU A 15 18.35 -48.44 31.44
C LEU A 15 17.09 -47.73 30.91
N LEU A 16 15.92 -48.35 31.01
CA LEU A 16 14.64 -47.71 30.70
C LEU A 16 14.36 -46.48 31.58
N GLY A 17 14.68 -46.56 32.88
CA GLY A 17 14.57 -45.43 33.79
C GLY A 17 15.46 -44.25 33.38
N ILE A 18 16.72 -44.51 33.01
CA ILE A 18 17.64 -43.48 32.54
C ILE A 18 17.16 -42.84 31.23
N VAL A 19 16.65 -43.62 30.28
CA VAL A 19 16.10 -43.10 29.02
C VAL A 19 14.87 -42.24 29.26
N ALA A 20 13.96 -42.66 30.15
CA ALA A 20 12.77 -41.88 30.50
C ALA A 20 13.13 -40.55 31.18
N ILE A 21 14.11 -40.56 32.09
CA ILE A 21 14.62 -39.34 32.74
C ILE A 21 15.31 -38.44 31.72
N GLY A 22 16.12 -39.00 30.82
CA GLY A 22 16.79 -38.27 29.75
C GLY A 22 15.81 -37.58 28.81
N LEU A 23 14.75 -38.29 28.39
CA LEU A 23 13.68 -37.72 27.57
C LEU A 23 12.90 -36.65 28.33
N PHE A 24 12.61 -36.85 29.61
CA PHE A 24 11.91 -35.86 30.43
C PHE A 24 12.73 -34.57 30.58
N ILE A 25 14.03 -34.68 30.88
CA ILE A 25 14.94 -33.52 30.95
C ILE A 25 15.06 -32.85 29.57
N TYR A 26 15.13 -33.62 28.49
CA TYR A 26 15.12 -33.07 27.13
C TYR A 26 13.85 -32.27 26.85
N THR A 27 12.67 -32.75 27.25
CA THR A 27 11.43 -31.95 27.09
C THR A 27 11.43 -30.69 27.95
N LEU A 28 12.07 -30.68 29.12
CA LEU A 28 12.13 -29.48 29.96
C LEU A 28 13.16 -28.44 29.46
N VAL A 29 14.26 -28.88 28.86
CA VAL A 29 15.36 -28.00 28.42
C VAL A 29 15.23 -27.60 26.95
N PHE A 30 14.71 -28.50 26.10
CA PHE A 30 14.66 -28.36 24.65
C PHE A 30 13.25 -28.20 24.08
N SER A 31 12.20 -28.09 24.90
CA SER A 31 10.97 -27.49 24.38
C SER A 31 11.33 -26.06 23.97
N PRO A 32 11.24 -25.69 22.68
CA PRO A 32 11.24 -24.29 22.35
C PRO A 32 10.05 -23.71 23.09
N THR A 33 10.34 -22.96 24.15
CA THR A 33 9.43 -21.89 24.51
C THR A 33 9.37 -21.10 23.23
N GLU A 34 8.27 -21.20 22.49
CA GLU A 34 7.80 -20.11 21.66
C GLU A 34 7.72 -18.96 22.63
N ILE A 35 8.85 -18.27 22.81
CA ILE A 35 8.86 -16.90 23.26
C ILE A 35 7.84 -16.31 22.31
N PRO A 36 6.66 -15.85 22.79
CA PRO A 36 5.96 -14.90 21.98
C PRO A 36 7.01 -13.82 21.83
N SER A 37 7.61 -13.75 20.63
CA SER A 37 8.28 -12.54 20.19
C SER A 37 7.42 -11.43 20.75
N PRO A 38 7.99 -10.39 21.41
CA PRO A 38 7.18 -9.24 21.73
C PRO A 38 6.36 -9.02 20.49
N VAL A 39 5.04 -9.00 20.66
CA VAL A 39 4.16 -8.50 19.63
C VAL A 39 4.73 -7.10 19.45
N THR A 40 5.74 -6.97 18.57
CA THR A 40 5.78 -5.92 17.59
C THR A 40 4.36 -6.05 17.12
N ASP A 41 3.54 -5.18 17.67
CA ASP A 41 2.38 -4.72 16.97
C ASP A 41 2.92 -4.60 15.56
N GLN A 42 2.60 -5.60 14.74
CA GLN A 42 2.13 -5.34 13.42
C GLN A 42 0.90 -4.47 13.74
N VAL A 43 1.14 -3.20 14.13
CA VAL A 43 0.79 -2.08 13.31
C VAL A 43 1.08 -2.61 11.92
N GLN A 44 0.07 -3.30 11.39
CA GLN A 44 -0.44 -3.00 10.09
C GLN A 44 -0.59 -1.48 10.11
N SER A 45 0.55 -0.81 9.99
CA SER A 45 0.70 0.21 9.01
C SER A 45 0.27 -0.57 7.79
N GLY A 46 -1.03 -0.51 7.50
CA GLY A 46 -1.40 -0.06 6.18
C GLY A 46 -0.48 1.13 5.98
N GLN A 47 0.70 0.84 5.43
CA GLN A 47 1.49 1.82 4.76
C GLN A 47 0.45 2.32 3.78
N ASN A 48 -0.12 3.46 4.12
CA ASN A 48 -0.81 4.29 3.16
C ASN A 48 0.34 4.66 2.24
N GLU A 49 0.70 3.73 1.34
CA GLU A 49 1.77 3.89 0.38
C GLU A 49 1.33 5.12 -0.39
N GLU A 50 1.92 6.25 -0.03
CA GLU A 50 1.54 7.54 -0.54
C GLU A 50 1.67 7.45 -2.05
N ARG A 51 0.54 7.40 -2.76
CA ARG A 51 0.53 7.21 -4.20
C ARG A 51 1.16 8.44 -4.83
N ILE A 52 2.23 8.26 -5.60
CA ILE A 52 2.87 9.35 -6.31
C ILE A 52 2.30 9.37 -7.73
N MET A 53 1.74 10.51 -8.13
CA MET A 53 1.26 10.74 -9.50
C MET A 53 2.09 11.84 -10.13
N THR A 54 2.79 11.52 -11.22
CA THR A 54 3.54 12.51 -11.99
C THR A 54 2.65 13.12 -13.06
N ALA A 55 2.58 14.43 -13.10
CA ALA A 55 1.75 15.16 -14.06
C ALA A 55 2.47 16.42 -14.51
N ARG A 56 2.11 16.90 -15.70
CA ARG A 56 2.51 18.19 -16.20
C ARG A 56 1.58 19.25 -15.64
N HIS A 57 2.13 20.42 -15.30
CA HIS A 57 1.37 21.54 -14.75
C HIS A 57 1.65 22.81 -15.55
N GLN A 58 0.58 23.56 -15.81
CA GLN A 58 0.58 24.87 -16.44
C GLN A 58 -0.30 25.81 -15.63
N TYR A 59 0.13 27.07 -15.50
CA TYR A 59 -0.68 28.17 -14.99
C TYR A 59 -0.68 29.29 -16.03
N VAL A 60 -1.87 29.64 -16.53
CA VAL A 60 -2.07 30.70 -17.54
C VAL A 60 -3.38 31.41 -17.23
N ASP A 61 -3.37 32.74 -17.20
CA ASP A 61 -4.56 33.59 -17.02
C ASP A 61 -5.45 33.21 -15.81
N GLY A 62 -4.85 32.86 -14.67
CA GLY A 62 -5.59 32.47 -13.46
C GLY A 62 -6.03 31.01 -13.42
N ILE A 63 -5.73 30.22 -14.45
CA ILE A 63 -6.18 28.83 -14.57
C ILE A 63 -4.99 27.89 -14.40
N HIS A 64 -5.08 27.03 -13.39
CA HIS A 64 -4.22 25.85 -13.26
C HIS A 64 -4.74 24.75 -14.19
N THR A 65 -3.86 24.16 -14.98
CA THR A 65 -4.14 22.96 -15.76
C THR A 65 -3.11 21.88 -15.43
N ILE A 66 -3.59 20.72 -15.02
CA ILE A 66 -2.78 19.57 -14.64
C ILE A 66 -3.19 18.40 -15.53
N ALA A 67 -2.23 17.81 -16.23
CA ALA A 67 -2.47 16.69 -17.13
C ALA A 67 -1.39 15.62 -17.00
N GLY A 68 -1.80 14.35 -17.03
CA GLY A 68 -0.88 13.23 -16.88
C GLY A 68 -1.53 11.91 -17.25
N VAL A 69 -0.82 10.83 -16.94
CA VAL A 69 -1.28 9.45 -17.09
C VAL A 69 -1.16 8.76 -15.75
N THR A 70 -2.12 7.94 -15.39
CA THR A 70 -2.16 7.21 -14.12
C THR A 70 -2.72 5.82 -14.32
N GLU A 71 -2.28 4.86 -13.52
CA GLU A 71 -2.77 3.49 -13.61
C GLU A 71 -4.06 3.30 -12.81
N VAL A 72 -5.08 2.75 -13.45
CA VAL A 72 -6.29 2.23 -12.80
C VAL A 72 -6.21 0.71 -12.64
N PRO A 73 -6.97 0.11 -11.69
CA PRO A 73 -6.85 -1.31 -11.40
C PRO A 73 -7.16 -2.24 -12.58
N THR A 74 -8.12 -1.85 -13.43
CA THR A 74 -8.54 -2.59 -14.63
C THR A 74 -8.96 -1.61 -15.72
N PRO A 75 -8.93 -2.01 -17.01
CA PRO A 75 -9.37 -1.14 -18.11
C PRO A 75 -10.86 -0.76 -18.06
N CYS A 76 -11.67 -1.46 -17.28
CA CYS A 76 -13.06 -1.10 -17.03
C CYS A 76 -13.24 0.01 -16.00
N HIS A 77 -12.19 0.35 -15.25
CA HIS A 77 -12.28 1.43 -14.28
C HIS A 77 -12.19 2.76 -15.02
N LYS A 78 -13.23 3.57 -14.88
CA LYS A 78 -13.23 4.96 -15.30
C LYS A 78 -12.64 5.82 -14.20
N LEU A 79 -11.71 6.69 -14.58
CA LEU A 79 -11.17 7.71 -13.70
C LEU A 79 -12.06 8.96 -13.72
N VAL A 80 -12.47 9.41 -12.55
CA VAL A 80 -13.18 10.68 -12.34
C VAL A 80 -12.29 11.58 -11.51
N ALA A 81 -12.12 12.83 -11.93
CA ALA A 81 -11.33 13.82 -11.22
C ALA A 81 -12.20 15.05 -10.93
N GLU A 82 -12.29 15.42 -9.67
CA GLU A 82 -13.10 16.55 -9.19
C GLU A 82 -12.24 17.50 -8.36
N THR A 83 -12.52 18.80 -8.42
CA THR A 83 -11.78 19.83 -7.69
C THR A 83 -12.63 20.44 -6.59
N PHE A 84 -12.07 20.55 -5.39
CA PHE A 84 -12.71 21.15 -4.23
C PHE A 84 -11.84 22.28 -3.68
N PHE A 85 -12.45 23.45 -3.47
CA PHE A 85 -11.76 24.59 -2.86
C PHE A 85 -11.78 24.44 -1.34
N THR A 86 -10.64 24.69 -0.72
CA THR A 86 -10.46 24.63 0.72
C THR A 86 -10.24 26.04 1.26
N GLU A 87 -10.88 26.36 2.38
CA GLU A 87 -10.72 27.64 3.07
C GLU A 87 -9.45 27.63 3.95
N THR A 88 -8.32 27.28 3.36
CA THR A 88 -7.01 27.32 4.00
C THR A 88 -6.33 28.69 3.78
N THR A 89 -5.22 28.95 4.47
CA THR A 89 -4.42 30.18 4.26
C THR A 89 -2.97 29.77 4.01
N PRO A 90 -2.46 29.88 2.76
CA PRO A 90 -3.14 30.37 1.56
C PRO A 90 -4.31 29.48 1.11
N PRO A 91 -5.27 29.99 0.32
CA PRO A 91 -6.35 29.18 -0.26
C PRO A 91 -5.78 27.96 -0.99
N GLY A 92 -6.45 26.82 -0.83
CA GLY A 92 -5.98 25.56 -1.39
C GLY A 92 -7.02 24.87 -2.25
N VAL A 93 -6.57 24.02 -3.15
CA VAL A 93 -7.41 23.18 -4.02
C VAL A 93 -7.06 21.71 -3.76
N GLU A 94 -8.09 20.92 -3.48
CA GLU A 94 -8.02 19.47 -3.37
C GLU A 94 -8.55 18.83 -4.66
N ILE A 95 -7.75 17.99 -5.30
CA ILE A 95 -8.15 17.21 -6.47
C ILE A 95 -8.45 15.78 -6.04
N ARG A 96 -9.72 15.37 -6.16
CA ARG A 96 -10.16 14.03 -5.80
C ARG A 96 -10.26 13.16 -7.04
N PHE A 97 -9.40 12.15 -7.09
CA PHE A 97 -9.45 11.10 -8.08
C PHE A 97 -10.26 9.93 -7.53
N ASN A 98 -11.26 9.48 -8.27
CA ASN A 98 -12.05 8.31 -7.95
C ASN A 98 -12.08 7.35 -9.14
N THR A 99 -12.01 6.05 -8.88
CA THR A 99 -12.18 5.02 -9.91
C THR A 99 -13.55 4.39 -9.78
N LEU A 100 -14.34 4.44 -10.85
CA LEU A 100 -15.64 3.80 -10.94
C LEU A 100 -15.54 2.56 -11.85
N LEU A 101 -15.95 1.41 -11.36
CA LEU A 101 -15.98 0.19 -12.16
C LEU A 101 -17.19 0.22 -13.11
N GLU A 102 -16.93 0.21 -14.42
CA GLU A 102 -17.95 0.09 -15.46
C GLU A 102 -17.86 -1.30 -16.09
N GLY A 103 -18.75 -2.22 -15.67
CA GLY A 103 -18.82 -3.58 -16.22
C GLY A 103 -18.74 -4.68 -15.16
N GLU A 104 -19.27 -5.86 -15.48
CA GLU A 104 -19.36 -7.01 -14.56
C GLU A 104 -18.17 -7.96 -14.70
N GLU A 105 -17.59 -8.06 -15.91
CA GLU A 105 -16.46 -8.95 -16.21
C GLU A 105 -15.28 -8.14 -16.75
N CYS A 106 -14.27 -7.95 -15.91
CA CYS A 106 -13.12 -7.11 -16.23
C CYS A 106 -11.80 -7.84 -16.03
N PRO A 107 -10.87 -7.76 -17.00
CA PRO A 107 -9.57 -8.36 -16.85
C PRO A 107 -8.83 -7.70 -15.69
N SER A 108 -8.21 -8.52 -14.85
CA SER A 108 -7.45 -8.09 -13.67
C SER A 108 -6.03 -7.64 -14.06
N GLN A 109 -5.93 -6.67 -14.96
CA GLN A 109 -4.65 -6.11 -15.40
C GLN A 109 -4.68 -4.58 -15.25
N PRO A 110 -3.63 -3.97 -14.65
CA PRO A 110 -3.52 -2.51 -14.58
C PRO A 110 -3.59 -1.88 -15.97
N PHE A 111 -4.26 -0.73 -16.05
CA PHE A 111 -4.45 -0.01 -17.29
C PHE A 111 -4.12 1.46 -17.11
N GLU A 112 -3.40 2.05 -18.06
CA GLU A 112 -3.05 3.46 -18.02
C GLU A 112 -4.19 4.32 -18.57
N VAL A 113 -4.62 5.30 -17.79
CA VAL A 113 -5.68 6.24 -18.17
C VAL A 113 -5.11 7.66 -18.11
N PRO A 114 -5.25 8.44 -19.19
CA PRO A 114 -4.85 9.83 -19.17
C PRO A 114 -5.90 10.67 -18.44
N PHE A 115 -5.47 11.73 -17.74
CA PHE A 115 -6.36 12.66 -17.05
C PHE A 115 -5.94 14.10 -17.28
N ARG A 116 -6.93 15.00 -17.22
CA ARG A 116 -6.74 16.45 -17.28
C ARG A 116 -7.72 17.12 -16.33
N VAL A 117 -7.23 18.06 -15.55
CA VAL A 117 -8.02 18.85 -14.61
C VAL A 117 -7.63 20.31 -14.78
N SER A 118 -8.62 21.19 -14.93
CA SER A 118 -8.42 22.63 -15.02
C SER A 118 -9.31 23.35 -14.02
N PHE A 119 -8.76 24.31 -13.28
CA PHE A 119 -9.48 25.08 -12.26
C PHE A 119 -8.87 26.47 -12.10
N GLU A 120 -9.71 27.44 -11.71
CA GLU A 120 -9.29 28.81 -11.43
C GLU A 120 -8.82 28.94 -9.97
N ALA A 121 -7.61 29.43 -9.77
CA ALA A 121 -7.03 29.68 -8.44
C ALA A 121 -5.81 30.62 -8.57
N ASP A 122 -5.35 31.19 -7.46
CA ASP A 122 -4.09 31.94 -7.43
C ASP A 122 -2.90 31.02 -7.77
N GLU A 123 -1.89 31.54 -8.47
CA GLU A 123 -0.69 30.78 -8.89
C GLU A 123 -0.01 30.02 -7.73
N ASN A 124 -0.06 30.59 -6.52
CA ASN A 124 0.54 30.05 -5.30
C ASN A 124 -0.46 29.26 -4.43
N ALA A 125 -1.63 28.89 -4.96
CA ALA A 125 -2.62 28.11 -4.23
C ALA A 125 -2.04 26.77 -3.78
N ALA A 126 -2.37 26.35 -2.56
CA ALA A 126 -1.90 25.08 -2.03
C ALA A 126 -2.61 23.92 -2.74
N LEU A 127 -1.87 23.06 -3.43
CA LEU A 127 -2.44 21.91 -4.14
C LEU A 127 -2.33 20.64 -3.31
N SER A 128 -3.42 19.88 -3.23
CA SER A 128 -3.46 18.55 -2.62
C SER A 128 -4.28 17.60 -3.49
N ALA A 129 -4.08 16.30 -3.32
CA ALA A 129 -4.84 15.31 -4.07
C ALA A 129 -5.15 14.07 -3.24
N THR A 130 -6.24 13.41 -3.60
CA THR A 130 -6.63 12.12 -3.04
C THR A 130 -7.02 11.12 -4.12
N TRP A 131 -6.86 9.83 -3.85
CA TRP A 131 -7.25 8.71 -4.72
C TRP A 131 -8.14 7.75 -3.92
N ASN A 132 -9.40 7.63 -4.31
CA ASN A 132 -10.41 6.86 -3.58
C ASN A 132 -10.41 7.18 -2.06
N GLY A 133 -10.21 8.46 -1.72
CA GLY A 133 -10.12 8.97 -0.34
C GLY A 133 -8.76 8.83 0.36
N GLY A 134 -7.78 8.15 -0.24
CA GLY A 134 -6.40 8.08 0.27
C GLY A 134 -5.53 9.25 -0.23
N PRO A 135 -4.46 9.65 0.48
CA PRO A 135 -3.59 10.75 0.06
C PRO A 135 -2.78 10.41 -1.20
N VAL A 136 -2.62 11.39 -2.07
CA VAL A 136 -1.80 11.32 -3.29
C VAL A 136 -0.79 12.46 -3.26
N ARG A 137 0.47 12.13 -3.53
CA ARG A 137 1.51 13.13 -3.78
C ARG A 137 1.60 13.43 -5.27
N LEU A 138 1.25 14.65 -5.66
CA LEU A 138 1.44 15.12 -7.01
C LEU A 138 2.89 15.55 -7.23
N ASN A 139 3.56 14.91 -8.19
CA ASN A 139 4.86 15.34 -8.70
C ASN A 139 4.62 16.17 -9.97
N LEU A 140 4.48 17.49 -9.81
CA LEU A 140 4.13 18.41 -10.88
C LEU A 140 5.39 18.89 -11.63
N ILE A 141 5.43 18.64 -12.94
CA ILE A 141 6.48 19.07 -13.83
C ILE A 141 6.00 20.33 -14.58
N PRO A 142 6.59 21.51 -14.35
CA PRO A 142 6.20 22.73 -15.05
C PRO A 142 6.53 22.63 -16.54
N LEU A 143 5.70 23.25 -17.38
CA LEU A 143 5.98 23.40 -18.80
C LEU A 143 7.17 24.34 -19.06
N ARG A 144 7.80 24.18 -20.22
CA ARG A 144 8.79 25.14 -20.70
C ARG A 144 8.09 26.43 -21.15
N PRO A 145 8.77 27.59 -21.09
CA PRO A 145 8.23 28.83 -21.64
C PRO A 145 7.83 28.67 -23.11
N GLY A 146 6.58 29.02 -23.45
CA GLY A 146 6.03 28.90 -24.81
C GLY A 146 5.45 27.53 -25.16
N GLU A 147 5.51 26.55 -24.27
CA GLU A 147 4.82 25.27 -24.42
C GLU A 147 3.40 25.38 -23.83
N VAL A 148 2.41 24.82 -24.53
CA VAL A 148 1.02 24.73 -24.08
C VAL A 148 0.67 23.26 -23.89
N LEU A 149 -0.11 22.93 -22.86
CA LEU A 149 -0.65 21.58 -22.71
C LEU A 149 -1.67 21.32 -23.82
N GLU A 150 -1.19 20.82 -24.96
CA GLU A 150 -2.02 20.40 -26.09
C GLU A 150 -2.98 19.28 -25.69
N ASP A 151 -4.17 19.30 -26.27
CA ASP A 151 -5.23 18.30 -26.03
C ASP A 151 -4.95 16.94 -26.70
N GLU A 152 -3.91 16.86 -27.54
CA GLU A 152 -3.68 15.73 -28.45
C GLU A 152 -2.97 14.52 -27.84
N LEU A 153 -2.49 14.59 -26.59
CA LEU A 153 -1.93 13.44 -25.87
C LEU A 153 -2.98 12.36 -25.49
N PHE A 154 -4.25 12.59 -25.83
CA PHE A 154 -5.40 11.75 -25.46
C PHE A 154 -5.97 10.90 -26.61
N ILE A 155 -5.44 11.02 -27.84
CA ILE A 155 -5.95 10.33 -29.02
C ILE A 155 -4.83 9.53 -29.70
N LYS A 156 -4.25 8.52 -29.04
CA LYS A 156 -3.78 7.32 -29.75
C LYS A 156 -4.14 6.10 -28.92
N GLY A 157 -5.11 5.37 -29.47
CA GLY A 157 -5.77 4.22 -28.85
C GLY A 157 -4.92 2.96 -28.80
#